data_AF-A0A0S2F628-F1
#
_entry.id   AF-A0A0S2F628-F1
#
_cell.length_a   1.000
_cell.length_b   1.000
_cell.length_c   1.000
_cell.angle_alpha   90.00
_cell.angle_beta   90.00
_cell.angle_gamma   90.00
#
_symmetry.space_group_name_H-M   'P 1'
#
loop_
_entity.id
_entity.type
_entity.pdbx_description
1 polymer ?
#
loop_
_entity_poly.entity_id
_entity_poly.type
_entity_poly.pdbx_seq_one_letter_code
_entity_poly.pdbx_strand_id
1 'polypeptide(L)'
;MEYLTGEISRAETRRNSIEFFVAGREFDYPSILPKAALARSLLKAGNTATVGFWPADPSEIWALTVNEQAIVLPNAAHQARVSNGKLAFWLFVVCSICTGILGWRFIRQSR
;
A
#
# COMPACT_ATOMS: atom_id res chain seq x y z
N MET A 1 -17.01 0.43 -2.16
CA MET A 1 -16.06 1.11 -1.25
C MET A 1 -16.88 1.80 -0.19
N GLU A 2 -16.46 1.65 1.05
CA GLU A 2 -17.06 2.36 2.19
C GLU A 2 -16.13 3.49 2.60
N TYR A 3 -16.72 4.56 3.13
CA TYR A 3 -16.00 5.72 3.64
C TYR A 3 -16.32 5.91 5.11
N LEU A 4 -15.30 6.19 5.89
CA LEU A 4 -15.40 6.46 7.32
C LEU A 4 -14.74 7.79 7.61
N THR A 5 -15.51 8.70 8.19
CA THR A 5 -15.08 10.05 8.55
C THR A 5 -15.03 10.16 10.06
N GLY A 6 -13.96 10.76 10.57
CA GLY A 6 -13.84 11.03 11.99
C GLY A 6 -12.61 11.85 12.30
N GLU A 7 -12.47 12.21 13.56
CA GLU A 7 -11.26 12.85 14.05
C GLU A 7 -10.16 11.81 14.22
N ILE A 8 -8.93 12.23 13.89
CA ILE A 8 -7.73 11.47 14.18
C ILE A 8 -7.49 11.57 15.68
N SER A 9 -7.52 10.44 16.39
CA SER A 9 -7.22 10.40 17.83
C SER A 9 -5.74 10.13 18.09
N ARG A 10 -5.11 9.32 17.24
CA ARG A 10 -3.70 8.97 17.31
C ARG A 10 -3.15 8.72 15.92
N ALA A 11 -1.91 9.13 15.68
CA ALA A 11 -1.18 8.80 14.46
C ALA A 11 0.30 8.59 14.79
N GLU A 12 0.86 7.51 14.27
CA GLU A 12 2.29 7.20 14.32
C GLU A 12 2.81 7.03 12.90
N THR A 13 3.77 7.88 12.52
CA THR A 13 4.34 7.86 11.17
C THR A 13 5.74 7.28 11.19
N ARG A 14 5.94 6.14 10.54
CA ARG A 14 7.26 5.54 10.33
C ARG A 14 7.85 5.96 8.99
N ARG A 15 9.02 5.41 8.66
CA ARG A 15 9.73 5.74 7.42
C ARG A 15 8.92 5.33 6.19
N ASN A 16 8.25 4.18 6.24
CA ASN A 16 7.54 3.56 5.12
C ASN A 16 6.09 3.17 5.43
N SER A 17 5.59 3.41 6.64
CA SER A 17 4.20 3.09 7.03
C SER A 17 3.60 4.18 7.90
N ILE A 18 2.26 4.22 7.97
CA ILE A 18 1.51 5.03 8.93
C ILE A 18 0.46 4.18 9.63
N GLU A 19 0.37 4.36 10.93
CA GLU A 19 -0.68 3.78 11.77
C GLU A 19 -1.48 4.94 12.35
N PHE A 20 -2.80 4.94 12.20
CA PHE A 20 -3.63 6.01 12.74
C PHE A 20 -5.05 5.54 13.08
N PHE A 21 -5.69 6.25 14.00
CA PHE A 21 -7.03 5.93 14.49
C PHE A 21 -8.02 7.00 14.04
N VAL A 22 -9.14 6.58 13.42
CA VAL A 22 -10.23 7.46 12.98
C VAL A 22 -11.57 6.86 13.42
N ALA A 23 -12.42 7.68 14.05
CA ALA A 23 -13.74 7.27 14.56
C ALA A 23 -13.72 5.94 15.36
N GLY A 24 -12.67 5.72 16.16
CA GLY A 24 -12.52 4.51 16.98
C GLY A 24 -12.01 3.27 16.24
N ARG A 25 -11.64 3.38 14.97
CA ARG A 25 -11.06 2.30 14.17
C ARG A 25 -9.59 2.57 13.83
N GLU A 26 -8.77 1.54 13.96
CA GLU A 26 -7.36 1.57 13.57
C GLU A 26 -7.21 1.30 12.07
N PHE A 27 -6.33 2.06 11.43
CA PHE A 27 -5.97 1.92 10.03
C PHE A 27 -4.45 1.89 9.89
N ASP A 28 -3.95 0.96 9.09
CA ASP A 28 -2.54 0.84 8.73
C ASP A 28 -2.38 1.01 7.21
N TYR A 29 -1.35 1.74 6.81
CA TYR A 29 -0.88 1.80 5.44
C TYR A 29 0.55 1.26 5.36
N PRO A 30 0.74 -0.03 5.01
CA PRO A 30 2.05 -0.66 5.00
C PRO A 30 2.91 -0.29 3.78
N SER A 31 2.41 0.56 2.87
CA SER A 31 3.03 0.88 1.59
C SER A 31 3.65 2.28 1.57
N ILE A 32 4.48 2.55 0.55
CA ILE A 32 5.13 3.85 0.37
C ILE A 32 4.05 4.93 0.24
N LEU A 33 4.00 5.83 1.22
CA LEU A 33 3.04 6.92 1.25
C LEU A 33 3.25 7.87 0.06
N PRO A 34 2.26 8.00 -0.84
CA PRO A 34 2.28 9.07 -1.82
C PRO A 34 2.28 10.40 -1.05
N LYS A 35 3.24 11.28 -1.36
CA LYS A 35 3.42 12.57 -0.68
C LYS A 35 3.66 12.46 0.84
N ALA A 36 4.56 11.56 1.26
CA ALA A 36 4.90 11.33 2.67
C ALA A 36 5.18 12.59 3.52
N ALA A 37 5.77 13.64 2.93
CA ALA A 37 6.00 14.91 3.64
C ALA A 37 4.69 15.63 4.01
N LEU A 38 3.71 15.62 3.11
CA LEU A 38 2.38 16.18 3.33
C LEU A 38 1.54 15.29 4.25
N ALA A 39 1.69 13.97 4.13
CA ALA A 39 1.04 13.04 5.06
C ALA A 39 1.50 13.30 6.50
N ARG A 40 2.80 13.48 6.72
CA ARG A 40 3.39 13.78 8.04
C ARG A 40 2.93 15.11 8.64
N SER A 41 2.69 16.13 7.81
CA SER A 41 2.24 17.44 8.33
C SER A 41 0.77 17.44 8.71
N LEU A 42 -0.05 16.63 8.03
CA LEU A 42 -1.50 16.59 8.19
C LEU A 42 -2.01 15.49 9.12
N LEU A 43 -1.30 14.37 9.27
CA LEU A 43 -1.67 13.30 10.20
C LEU A 43 -1.31 13.72 11.64
N LYS A 44 -2.19 14.53 12.23
CA LYS A 44 -2.09 15.01 13.61
C LYS A 44 -3.41 14.75 14.33
N ALA A 45 -3.32 14.49 15.63
CA ALA A 45 -4.51 14.34 16.46
C ALA A 45 -5.37 15.62 16.41
N GLY A 46 -6.69 15.45 16.33
CA GLY A 46 -7.68 16.53 16.20
C GLY A 46 -7.98 16.95 14.76
N ASN A 47 -7.23 16.48 13.75
CA ASN A 47 -7.59 16.71 12.36
C ASN A 47 -8.71 15.76 11.93
N THR A 48 -9.57 16.21 11.02
CA THR A 48 -10.64 15.37 10.46
C THR A 48 -10.09 14.57 9.29
N ALA A 49 -10.23 13.25 9.35
CA ALA A 49 -9.84 12.33 8.29
C ALA A 49 -11.07 11.62 7.71
N THR A 50 -11.05 11.42 6.39
CA THR A 50 -11.97 10.54 5.67
C THR A 50 -11.14 9.42 5.04
N VAL A 51 -11.42 8.20 5.48
CA VAL A 51 -10.74 6.98 5.04
C VAL A 51 -11.69 6.18 4.17
N GLY A 52 -11.27 5.84 2.96
CA GLY A 52 -11.96 4.89 2.09
C GLY A 52 -11.31 3.52 2.19
N PHE A 53 -12.09 2.48 2.43
CA PHE A 53 -11.63 1.09 2.49
C PHE A 53 -12.57 0.15 1.74
N TRP A 54 -12.12 -1.07 1.52
CA TRP A 54 -12.93 -2.09 0.86
C TRP A 54 -13.70 -2.90 1.92
N PRO A 55 -15.02 -3.15 1.75
CA PRO A 55 -15.80 -3.84 2.78
C PRO A 55 -15.30 -5.25 3.10
N ALA A 56 -14.72 -5.94 2.10
CA ALA A 56 -14.17 -7.28 2.28
C ALA A 56 -12.78 -7.31 2.95
N ASP A 57 -12.06 -6.18 2.93
CA ASP A 57 -10.78 -6.03 3.63
C ASP A 57 -10.72 -4.63 4.26
N PRO A 58 -11.28 -4.48 5.46
CA PRO A 58 -11.37 -3.19 6.11
C PRO A 58 -10.06 -2.73 6.76
N SER A 59 -9.05 -3.60 6.82
CA SER A 59 -7.69 -3.21 7.22
C SER A 59 -6.99 -2.43 6.11
N GLU A 60 -7.39 -2.61 4.86
CA GLU A 60 -6.70 -2.03 3.73
C GLU A 60 -7.24 -0.64 3.37
N ILE A 61 -6.37 0.36 3.37
CA ILE A 61 -6.73 1.73 2.98
C ILE A 61 -6.66 1.85 1.44
N TRP A 62 -7.73 2.39 0.88
CA TRP A 62 -7.89 2.67 -0.55
C TRP A 62 -7.95 4.17 -0.86
N ALA A 63 -8.44 4.98 0.07
CA ALA A 63 -8.44 6.42 -0.03
C ALA A 63 -8.16 7.06 1.33
N LEU A 64 -7.44 8.17 1.36
CA LEU A 64 -7.22 8.94 2.58
C LEU A 64 -7.23 10.43 2.25
N THR A 65 -8.15 11.14 2.87
CA THR A 65 -8.25 12.61 2.82
C THR A 65 -8.19 13.12 4.25
N VAL A 66 -7.33 14.10 4.51
CA VAL A 66 -7.20 14.74 5.84
C VAL A 66 -7.37 16.23 5.67
N ASN A 67 -8.29 16.85 6.42
CA ASN A 67 -8.65 18.27 6.29
C ASN A 67 -8.86 18.68 4.81
N GLU A 68 -9.68 17.90 4.09
CA GLU A 68 -9.99 18.09 2.65
C GLU A 68 -8.80 17.89 1.68
N GLN A 69 -7.59 17.60 2.18
CA GLN A 69 -6.43 17.30 1.35
C GLN A 69 -6.27 15.80 1.12
N ALA A 70 -6.28 15.42 -0.16
CA ALA A 70 -6.09 14.03 -0.58
C ALA A 70 -4.63 13.60 -0.41
N ILE A 71 -4.39 12.67 0.52
CA ILE A 71 -3.09 12.05 0.78
C ILE A 71 -2.95 10.78 -0.07
N VAL A 72 -3.93 9.87 0.02
CA VAL A 72 -3.97 8.63 -0.76
C VAL A 72 -5.15 8.69 -1.71
N LEU A 73 -4.88 8.66 -3.01
CA LEU A 73 -5.92 8.59 -4.04
C LEU A 73 -6.21 7.12 -4.40
N PRO A 74 -7.49 6.77 -4.65
CA PRO A 74 -7.90 5.43 -5.07
C PRO A 74 -7.11 4.92 -6.28
N ASN A 75 -6.94 5.78 -7.29
CA ASN A 75 -6.21 5.43 -8.51
C ASN A 75 -4.72 5.18 -8.25
N ALA A 76 -4.10 5.95 -7.36
CA ALA A 76 -2.69 5.76 -7.02
C ALA A 76 -2.48 4.47 -6.23
N ALA A 77 -3.38 4.17 -5.29
CA ALA A 77 -3.34 2.92 -4.52
C ALA A 77 -3.57 1.71 -5.43
N HIS A 78 -4.53 1.80 -6.36
CA HIS A 78 -4.77 0.76 -7.36
C HIS A 78 -3.57 0.55 -8.31
N GLN A 79 -2.98 1.64 -8.83
CA GLN A 79 -1.80 1.55 -9.69
C GLN A 79 -0.58 0.96 -8.99
N ALA A 80 -0.34 1.32 -7.73
CA ALA A 80 0.76 0.73 -6.95
C ALA A 80 0.59 -0.79 -6.76
N ARG A 81 -0.65 -1.25 -6.56
CA ARG A 81 -0.96 -2.68 -6.44
C ARG A 81 -0.75 -3.42 -7.76
N VAL A 82 -1.24 -2.86 -8.88
CA VAL A 82 -1.07 -3.44 -10.21
C VAL A 82 0.41 -3.47 -10.63
N SER A 83 1.18 -2.42 -10.32
CA SER A 83 2.61 -2.38 -10.66
C SER A 83 3.40 -3.41 -9.87
N ASN A 84 3.13 -3.57 -8.56
CA ASN A 84 3.75 -4.59 -7.72
C ASN A 84 3.43 -6.01 -8.22
N GLY A 85 2.17 -6.28 -8.58
CA GLY A 85 1.77 -7.57 -9.18
C GLY A 85 2.48 -7.84 -10.51
N LYS A 86 2.64 -6.81 -11.35
CA LYS A 86 3.35 -6.92 -12.63
C LYS A 86 4.85 -7.20 -12.42
N LEU A 87 5.48 -6.53 -11.45
CA LEU A 87 6.89 -6.76 -11.10
C LEU A 87 7.14 -8.19 -10.62
N ALA A 88 6.29 -8.70 -9.73
CA ALA A 88 6.37 -10.06 -9.23
C ALA A 88 6.20 -11.10 -10.35
N PHE A 89 5.26 -10.86 -11.28
CA PHE A 89 5.06 -11.72 -12.45
C PHE A 89 6.31 -11.79 -13.34
N TRP A 90 6.93 -10.64 -13.66
CA TRP A 90 8.14 -10.62 -14.47
C TRP A 90 9.33 -11.29 -13.80
N LEU A 91 9.47 -11.14 -12.48
CA LEU A 91 10.47 -11.85 -11.68
C LEU A 91 10.29 -13.37 -11.79
N PHE A 92 9.06 -13.86 -11.68
CA PHE A 92 8.74 -15.28 -11.85
C PHE A 92 9.09 -15.80 -13.25
N VAL A 93 8.76 -15.03 -14.30
CA VAL A 93 9.08 -15.38 -15.69
C VAL A 93 10.59 -15.50 -15.90
N VAL A 94 11.37 -14.51 -15.43
CA VAL A 94 12.84 -14.52 -15.56
C VAL A 94 13.45 -15.67 -14.78
N CYS A 95 13.02 -15.91 -13.54
CA CYS A 95 13.50 -17.05 -12.75
C CYS A 95 13.21 -18.37 -13.45
N SER A 96 11.99 -18.57 -13.96
CA SER A 96 11.60 -19.80 -14.66
C SER A 96 12.46 -20.07 -15.89
N ILE A 97 12.77 -19.03 -16.68
CA ILE A 97 13.65 -19.14 -17.85
C ILE A 97 15.08 -19.49 -17.41
N CYS A 98 15.62 -18.83 -16.38
CA CYS A 98 16.95 -19.13 -15.85
C CYS A 98 17.06 -20.57 -15.33
N THR A 99 16.06 -21.06 -14.59
CA THR A 99 16.02 -22.44 -14.08
C THR A 99 15.96 -23.44 -15.23
N GLY A 100 15.16 -23.16 -16.28
CA GLY A 100 15.10 -23.99 -17.48
C GLY A 100 16.44 -24.07 -18.23
N ILE A 101 17.13 -22.93 -18.40
CA ILE A 101 18.45 -22.88 -19.06
C ILE A 101 19.51 -23.62 -18.24
N LEU A 102 19.56 -23.39 -16.93
CA LEU A 102 20.49 -24.07 -16.02
C LEU A 102 20.24 -25.58 -16.01
N GLY A 103 18.99 -26.02 -15.91
CA GLY A 103 18.62 -27.44 -15.97
C GLY A 103 19.03 -28.09 -17.29
N TRP A 104 18.82 -27.41 -18.42
CA TRP A 104 19.22 -27.92 -19.74
C TRP A 104 20.74 -28.03 -19.91
N ARG A 105 21.50 -27.06 -19.37
CA ARG A 105 22.97 -27.12 -19.37
C ARG A 105 23.51 -28.23 -18.47
N PHE A 106 22.88 -28.46 -17.31
CA PHE A 106 23.27 -29.53 -16.40
C PHE A 106 23.07 -30.92 -17.03
N ILE A 107 21.91 -31.15 -17.66
CA ILE A 107 21.61 -32.41 -18.37
C ILE A 107 22.58 -32.68 -19.53
N ARG A 108 23.03 -31.63 -20.23
CA ARG A 108 24.03 -31.76 -21.30
C ARG A 108 25.45 -32.04 -20.80
N GLN A 109 25.79 -31.64 -19.59
CA GLN A 109 27.12 -31.90 -19.01
C GLN A 109 27.20 -33.26 -18.29
N SER A 110 26.06 -33.84 -17.90
CA SER A 110 25.99 -35.16 -17.26
C SER A 110 25.85 -36.34 -18.24
N ARG A 111 25.92 -36.09 -19.55
CA ARG A 111 25.90 -37.08 -20.63
C ARG A 111 27.24 -37.07 -21.33
#